data_AF-A0A151A8T4-F1
#
_entry.id   AF-A0A151A8T4-F1
#
_cell.length_a   1.000
_cell.length_b   1.000
_cell.length_c   1.000
_cell.angle_alpha   90.00
_cell.angle_beta   90.00
_cell.angle_gamma   90.00
#
_symmetry.space_group_name_H-M   'P 1'
#
loop_
_entity.id
_entity.type
_entity.pdbx_description
1 polymer ?
#
loop_
_entity_poly.entity_id
_entity_poly.type
_entity_poly.pdbx_seq_one_letter_code
_entity_poly.pdbx_strand_id
1 'polypeptide(L)'
;MIEGRPDASRPGGRPIVTEDEIMMFYQATAEFYGESLSAYQITDLTPETFEQDRNPASPLLEGTAEEENEDPAWNSLRMHHYDPWYRGEGGGWRAAVDGDARGMDGPKERRVILPEESEIPGETTLETNAPETADVGGE
;
A
#
# COMPACT_ATOMS: atom_id res chain seq x y z
N MET A 1 18.41 -7.32 9.73
CA MET A 1 18.45 -6.67 11.04
C MET A 1 19.82 -6.05 11.15
N ILE A 2 19.91 -4.72 11.19
CA ILE A 2 21.16 -4.05 11.54
C ILE A 2 21.35 -4.27 13.05
N GLU A 3 22.51 -4.78 13.45
CA GLU A 3 22.80 -5.06 14.85
C GLU A 3 22.73 -3.77 15.68
N GLY A 4 22.03 -3.81 16.82
CA GLY A 4 21.85 -2.64 17.69
C GLY A 4 20.83 -1.59 17.22
N ARG A 5 20.08 -1.82 16.13
CA ARG A 5 19.08 -0.86 15.60
C ARG A 5 17.73 -1.51 15.28
N PRO A 6 16.97 -1.97 16.29
CA PRO A 6 15.69 -2.66 16.06
C PRO A 6 14.58 -1.73 15.51
N ASP A 7 14.70 -0.42 15.72
CA ASP A 7 13.82 0.65 15.24
C ASP A 7 14.08 1.08 13.79
N ALA A 8 15.22 0.68 13.22
CA ALA A 8 15.63 0.98 11.85
C ALA A 8 16.21 -0.26 11.16
N SER A 9 15.55 -1.40 11.36
CA SER A 9 16.18 -2.71 11.13
C SER A 9 16.21 -3.12 9.64
N ARG A 10 15.32 -2.52 8.83
CA ARG A 10 15.15 -2.75 7.39
C ARG A 10 14.66 -1.48 6.67
N PRO A 11 15.00 -1.28 5.39
CA PRO A 11 14.40 -0.23 4.57
C PRO A 11 12.87 -0.41 4.43
N GLY A 12 12.17 0.71 4.38
CA GLY A 12 10.71 0.78 4.29
C GLY A 12 10.20 1.53 3.06
N GLY A 13 11.01 1.70 2.02
CA GLY A 13 10.61 2.50 0.85
C GLY A 13 11.79 2.94 0.00
N ARG A 14 11.50 3.78 -0.99
CA ARG A 14 12.54 4.43 -1.80
C ARG A 14 13.06 5.68 -1.08
N PRO A 15 14.37 5.97 -1.16
CA PRO A 15 14.89 7.24 -0.65
C PRO A 15 14.29 8.43 -1.39
N ILE A 16 14.11 9.56 -0.69
CA ILE A 16 13.90 10.86 -1.35
C ILE A 16 15.24 11.58 -1.37
N VAL A 17 15.64 12.03 -2.56
CA VAL A 17 16.85 12.84 -2.76
C VAL A 17 16.43 14.18 -3.32
N THR A 18 16.79 15.24 -2.63
CA THR A 18 16.63 16.63 -3.08
C THR A 18 18.01 17.29 -3.17
N GLU A 19 18.05 18.57 -3.53
CA GLU A 19 19.30 19.36 -3.48
C GLU A 19 19.80 19.55 -2.04
N ASP A 20 18.89 19.56 -1.06
CA ASP A 20 19.19 19.92 0.33
C ASP A 20 19.36 18.70 1.26
N GLU A 21 18.71 17.58 0.94
CA GLU A 21 18.65 16.43 1.85
C GLU A 21 18.44 15.08 1.15
N ILE A 22 18.90 14.02 1.81
CA ILE A 22 18.55 12.63 1.50
C ILE A 22 17.78 12.06 2.67
N MET A 23 16.53 11.66 2.42
CA MET A 23 15.71 10.95 3.40
C MET A 23 15.62 9.47 3.08
N MET A 24 15.85 8.66 4.11
CA MET A 24 15.66 7.21 4.12
C MET A 24 14.50 6.84 5.03
N PHE A 25 13.79 5.76 4.68
CA PHE A 25 12.69 5.24 5.48
C PHE A 25 13.07 3.86 6.02
N TYR A 26 12.86 3.65 7.31
CA TYR A 26 13.16 2.38 7.96
C TYR A 26 11.98 1.91 8.80
N GLN A 27 11.75 0.60 8.78
CA GLN A 27 10.76 -0.05 9.62
C GLN A 27 11.35 -0.44 10.97
N ALA A 28 10.55 -0.25 12.01
CA ALA A 28 10.76 -0.84 13.32
C ALA A 28 10.25 -2.29 13.31
N THR A 29 11.03 -3.17 13.93
CA THR A 29 10.69 -4.59 14.08
C THR A 29 11.03 -5.09 15.48
N ALA A 30 10.89 -4.23 16.49
CA ALA A 30 11.27 -4.55 17.85
C ALA A 30 10.26 -5.52 18.47
N GLU A 31 8.96 -5.24 18.31
CA GLU A 31 7.89 -6.09 18.83
C GLU A 31 7.37 -7.09 17.78
N PHE A 32 7.13 -6.61 16.56
CA PHE A 32 6.68 -7.43 15.44
C PHE A 32 7.09 -6.82 14.10
N TYR A 33 7.02 -7.62 13.03
CA TYR A 33 7.32 -7.16 11.68
C TYR A 33 6.32 -6.09 11.23
N GLY A 34 6.84 -4.90 10.91
CA GLY A 34 6.02 -3.77 10.47
C GLY A 34 5.25 -3.08 11.59
N GLU A 35 5.91 -2.91 12.73
CA GLU A 35 5.39 -2.16 13.88
C GLU A 35 5.14 -0.69 13.54
N SER A 36 6.14 -0.04 12.95
CA SER A 36 6.04 1.34 12.47
C SER A 36 7.11 1.61 11.41
N LEU A 37 7.00 2.75 10.74
CA LEU A 37 7.97 3.26 9.79
C LEU A 37 8.38 4.68 10.18
N SER A 38 9.68 4.92 10.26
CA SER A 38 10.26 6.22 10.59
C SER A 38 11.12 6.74 9.44
N ALA A 39 11.18 8.06 9.30
CA ALA A 39 12.12 8.72 8.40
C ALA A 39 13.41 9.06 9.13
N TYR A 40 14.51 9.00 8.40
CA TYR A 40 15.83 9.41 8.85
C TYR A 40 16.46 10.26 7.76
N GLN A 41 17.03 11.40 8.15
CA GLN A 41 17.82 12.23 7.26
C GLN A 41 19.26 11.73 7.31
N ILE A 42 19.86 11.46 6.15
CA ILE A 42 21.30 11.21 6.06
C ILE A 42 22.02 12.54 6.26
N THR A 43 22.91 12.60 7.24
CA THR A 43 23.66 13.80 7.64
C THR A 43 25.11 13.75 7.17
N ASP A 44 25.65 12.54 6.95
CA ASP A 44 26.97 12.33 6.35
C ASP A 44 26.93 11.10 5.44
N LEU A 45 27.44 11.25 4.22
CA LEU A 45 27.50 10.17 3.23
C LEU A 45 28.72 10.33 2.36
N THR A 46 29.75 9.55 2.67
CA THR A 46 30.98 9.43 1.89
C THR A 46 31.26 7.94 1.64
N PRO A 47 32.28 7.59 0.83
CA PRO A 47 32.69 6.19 0.71
C PRO A 47 33.14 5.55 2.04
N GLU A 48 33.55 6.35 3.02
CA GLU A 48 34.07 5.90 4.31
C GLU A 48 33.09 6.09 5.47
N THR A 49 32.13 7.00 5.36
CA THR A 49 31.26 7.42 6.46
C THR A 49 29.79 7.43 6.07
N PHE A 50 28.95 7.06 7.05
CA PHE A 50 27.50 7.06 6.93
C PHE A 50 26.90 7.43 8.28
N GLU A 51 26.27 8.59 8.34
CA GLU A 51 25.54 9.07 9.53
C GLU A 51 24.12 9.50 9.14
N GLN A 52 23.20 9.35 10.08
CA GLN A 52 21.81 9.73 9.90
C GLN A 52 21.18 10.11 11.24
N ASP A 53 20.23 11.04 11.19
CA ASP A 53 19.39 11.42 12.32
C ASP A 53 17.94 11.02 12.07
N ARG A 54 17.24 10.58 13.13
CA ARG A 54 15.80 10.29 13.04
C ARG A 54 15.04 11.59 12.85
N ASN A 55 14.17 11.64 11.85
CA ASN A 55 13.34 12.81 11.60
C ASN A 55 12.36 13.01 12.79
N PRO A 56 12.26 14.21 13.37
CA PRO A 56 11.38 14.49 14.52
C PRO A 56 9.90 14.20 14.29
N ALA A 57 9.44 14.18 13.04
CA ALA A 57 8.06 13.85 12.69
C ALA A 57 7.77 12.34 12.73
N SER A 58 8.75 11.51 13.06
CA SER A 58 8.59 10.06 13.14
C SER A 58 7.86 9.61 14.43
N PRO A 59 7.10 8.50 14.40
CA PRO A 59 6.87 7.62 13.25
C PRO A 59 5.99 8.28 12.18
N LEU A 60 6.30 8.00 10.91
CA LEU A 60 5.52 8.50 9.76
C LEU A 60 4.32 7.60 9.47
N LEU A 61 4.47 6.30 9.69
CA LEU A 61 3.38 5.33 9.61
C LEU A 61 3.41 4.44 10.83
N GLU A 62 2.24 4.18 11.36
CA GLU A 62 1.97 3.18 12.39
C GLU A 62 0.57 2.62 12.16
N GLY A 63 0.30 1.43 12.70
CA GLY A 63 -1.02 0.82 12.63
C GLY A 63 -2.07 1.70 13.32
N THR A 64 -3.25 1.83 12.72
CA THR A 64 -4.37 2.50 13.40
C THR A 64 -4.77 1.71 14.65
N ALA A 65 -5.09 2.42 15.73
CA ALA A 65 -5.64 1.79 16.93
C ALA A 65 -6.91 1.00 16.58
N GLU A 66 -6.99 -0.23 17.06
CA GLU A 66 -8.20 -1.05 16.95
C GLU A 66 -9.13 -0.68 18.12
N GLU A 67 -10.37 -0.29 17.82
CA GLU A 67 -11.39 -0.11 18.86
C GLU A 67 -11.97 -1.46 19.27
N GLU A 68 -12.24 -1.64 20.56
CA GLU A 68 -12.92 -2.83 21.04
C GLU A 68 -14.32 -2.90 20.40
N ASN A 69 -14.61 -4.00 19.71
CA ASN A 69 -15.86 -4.32 19.01
C ASN A 69 -16.02 -3.76 17.57
N GLU A 70 -14.95 -3.29 16.94
CA GLU A 70 -14.95 -2.98 15.50
C GLU A 70 -14.18 -4.02 14.68
N ASP A 71 -14.56 -4.18 13.41
CA ASP A 71 -13.76 -4.94 12.46
C ASP A 71 -12.40 -4.25 12.29
N PRO A 72 -11.28 -4.99 12.36
CA PRO A 72 -9.96 -4.36 12.31
C PRO A 72 -9.75 -3.70 10.94
N ALA A 73 -9.32 -2.44 10.97
CA ALA A 73 -9.05 -1.66 9.78
C ALA A 73 -7.91 -2.30 8.96
N TRP A 74 -7.98 -2.18 7.63
CA TRP A 74 -6.97 -2.76 6.72
C TRP A 74 -5.54 -2.27 6.98
N ASN A 75 -5.40 -1.14 7.67
CA ASN A 75 -4.17 -0.47 8.04
C ASN A 75 -3.91 -0.51 9.56
N SER A 76 -4.47 -1.48 10.28
CA SER A 76 -4.26 -1.61 11.74
C SER A 76 -2.92 -2.24 12.10
N LEU A 77 -2.29 -2.96 11.18
CA LEU A 77 -1.01 -3.63 11.38
C LEU A 77 -0.11 -3.55 10.14
N ARG A 78 1.17 -3.92 10.34
CA ARG A 78 2.16 -4.15 9.28
C ARG A 78 2.32 -2.97 8.31
N MET A 79 2.17 -1.75 8.83
CA MET A 79 2.38 -0.50 8.09
C MET A 79 3.88 -0.23 7.94
N HIS A 80 4.55 -0.92 7.01
CA HIS A 80 6.01 -0.98 6.93
C HIS A 80 6.60 -0.55 5.58
N HIS A 81 5.75 -0.13 4.65
CA HIS A 81 6.16 0.39 3.35
C HIS A 81 5.56 1.78 3.11
N TYR A 82 6.41 2.72 2.74
CA TYR A 82 6.07 4.08 2.36
C TYR A 82 6.75 4.42 1.04
N ASP A 83 5.96 4.64 0.00
CA ASP A 83 6.47 5.03 -1.31
C ASP A 83 5.86 6.38 -1.75
N PRO A 84 6.55 7.50 -1.46
CA PRO A 84 6.10 8.84 -1.82
C PRO A 84 6.39 9.17 -3.29
N TRP A 85 5.41 9.79 -3.94
CA TRP A 85 5.44 10.23 -5.32
C TRP A 85 5.19 11.73 -5.39
N TYR A 86 6.21 12.46 -5.81
CA TYR A 86 6.07 13.88 -6.12
C TYR A 86 5.29 14.04 -7.43
N ARG A 87 4.29 14.92 -7.43
CA ARG A 87 3.40 15.13 -8.58
C ARG A 87 3.70 16.42 -9.34
N GLY A 88 4.84 17.04 -9.08
CA GLY A 88 5.21 18.33 -9.65
C GLY A 88 4.68 19.52 -8.86
N GLU A 89 5.10 20.71 -9.28
CA GLU A 89 4.74 21.97 -8.64
C GLU A 89 3.22 22.17 -8.63
N GLY A 90 2.65 22.52 -7.46
CA GLY A 90 1.21 22.64 -7.26
C GLY A 90 0.43 21.31 -7.19
N GLY A 91 1.06 20.18 -7.56
CA GLY A 91 0.46 18.84 -7.51
C GLY A 91 0.63 18.11 -6.17
N GLY A 92 1.57 18.58 -5.34
CA GLY A 92 1.89 18.05 -4.03
C GLY A 92 2.48 16.63 -4.07
N TRP A 93 2.27 15.89 -2.99
CA TRP A 93 2.74 14.52 -2.82
C TRP A 93 1.56 13.56 -2.69
N ARG A 94 1.76 12.32 -3.15
CA ARG A 94 0.94 11.17 -2.80
C ARG A 94 1.85 10.07 -2.29
N ALA A 95 1.35 9.18 -1.46
CA ALA A 95 2.12 8.02 -1.03
C ALA A 95 1.29 6.76 -1.24
N ALA A 96 1.95 5.72 -1.74
CA ALA A 96 1.47 4.36 -1.62
C ALA A 96 2.03 3.78 -0.31
N VAL A 97 1.16 3.12 0.45
CA VAL A 97 1.51 2.44 1.69
C VAL A 97 0.92 1.04 1.70
N ASP A 98 1.53 0.13 2.45
CA ASP A 98 0.97 -1.19 2.73
C ASP A 98 0.06 -1.16 3.97
N GLY A 99 -0.39 -2.33 4.40
CA GLY A 99 -1.18 -2.52 5.60
C GLY A 99 -1.69 -3.96 5.70
N ASP A 100 -2.00 -4.37 6.93
CA ASP A 100 -2.65 -5.62 7.27
C ASP A 100 -3.65 -5.39 8.43
N ALA A 101 -4.51 -6.36 8.68
CA ALA A 101 -5.45 -6.34 9.81
C ALA A 101 -5.33 -7.65 10.62
N ARG A 102 -5.54 -7.59 11.95
CA ARG A 102 -5.58 -8.81 12.77
C ARG A 102 -6.66 -9.78 12.27
N GLY A 103 -6.32 -11.05 12.15
CA GLY A 103 -7.27 -12.10 11.70
C GLY A 103 -7.43 -12.23 10.18
N MET A 104 -6.55 -11.63 9.36
CA MET A 104 -6.49 -11.81 7.90
C MET A 104 -5.60 -12.98 7.44
N ASP A 105 -5.20 -13.91 8.33
CA ASP A 105 -4.50 -15.15 7.92
C ASP A 105 -5.48 -16.13 7.24
N GLY A 106 -5.79 -15.84 5.96
CA GLY A 106 -6.60 -16.68 5.07
C GLY A 106 -6.97 -15.95 3.77
N PRO A 107 -7.02 -16.63 2.60
CA PRO A 107 -7.35 -15.98 1.35
C PRO A 107 -8.77 -15.41 1.40
N LYS A 108 -8.91 -14.08 1.26
CA LYS A 108 -10.23 -13.44 1.06
C LYS A 108 -10.43 -13.17 -0.43
N GLU A 109 -10.99 -14.14 -1.15
CA GLU A 109 -11.65 -13.84 -2.41
C GLU A 109 -12.89 -12.99 -2.11
N ARG A 110 -12.78 -11.66 -2.27
CA ARG A 110 -13.97 -10.80 -2.42
C ARG A 110 -14.33 -10.77 -3.90
N ARG A 111 -15.28 -11.62 -4.30
CA ARG A 111 -15.94 -11.49 -5.61
C ARG A 111 -16.72 -10.18 -5.59
N VAL A 112 -16.21 -9.16 -6.27
CA VAL A 112 -16.98 -7.97 -6.58
C VAL A 112 -18.08 -8.41 -7.52
N ILE A 113 -19.29 -8.60 -7.01
CA ILE A 113 -20.48 -8.74 -7.84
C ILE A 113 -20.81 -7.33 -8.32
N LEU A 114 -20.40 -7.03 -9.56
CA LEU A 114 -20.92 -5.86 -10.27
C LEU A 114 -22.45 -6.00 -10.30
N PRO A 115 -23.20 -4.94 -9.96
CA PRO A 115 -24.65 -5.00 -10.08
C PRO A 115 -25.00 -5.42 -11.51
N GLU A 116 -25.85 -6.43 -11.65
CA GLU A 116 -26.48 -6.70 -12.94
C GLU A 116 -27.18 -5.41 -13.39
N GLU A 117 -26.95 -5.04 -14.65
CA GLU A 117 -27.29 -3.73 -15.19
C GLU A 117 -28.67 -3.27 -14.75
N SER A 118 -28.73 -2.12 -14.07
CA SER A 118 -29.99 -1.51 -13.67
C SER A 118 -30.81 -1.18 -14.91
N GLU A 119 -32.07 -1.58 -14.90
CA GLU A 119 -33.09 -1.23 -15.89
C GLU A 119 -33.02 0.26 -16.26
N ILE A 120 -32.53 0.56 -17.46
CA ILE A 120 -32.61 1.89 -18.06
C ILE A 120 -34.04 2.03 -18.61
N PRO A 121 -34.86 2.98 -18.13
CA PRO A 121 -36.20 3.16 -18.66
C PRO A 121 -36.12 3.96 -19.96
N GLY A 122 -36.37 3.30 -21.09
CA GLY A 122 -36.42 3.99 -22.38
C GLY A 122 -36.30 3.05 -23.57
N GLU A 123 -37.45 2.55 -24.01
CA GLU A 123 -37.78 2.01 -25.33
C GLU A 123 -36.77 2.29 -26.47
N THR A 124 -36.27 1.22 -27.12
CA THR A 124 -36.49 0.97 -28.56
C THR A 124 -35.97 -0.42 -28.93
N THR A 125 -36.86 -1.18 -29.57
CA THR A 125 -36.67 -2.51 -30.12
C THR A 125 -35.91 -2.48 -31.46
N LEU A 126 -35.53 -3.69 -31.94
CA LEU A 126 -35.14 -4.07 -33.32
C LEU A 126 -33.63 -3.84 -33.64
N GLU A 127 -32.83 -4.77 -34.17
CA GLU A 127 -33.11 -5.91 -35.05
C GLU A 127 -32.18 -7.12 -34.88
N THR A 128 -32.74 -8.24 -35.36
CA THR A 128 -32.18 -9.56 -35.65
C THR A 128 -30.89 -9.53 -36.47
N ASN A 129 -30.02 -10.52 -36.24
CA ASN A 129 -29.42 -11.31 -37.32
C ASN A 129 -28.93 -12.66 -36.77
N ALA A 130 -29.67 -13.71 -37.08
CA ALA A 130 -29.12 -15.07 -37.09
C ALA A 130 -28.16 -15.21 -38.29
N PRO A 131 -27.13 -16.05 -38.15
CA PRO A 131 -26.99 -17.09 -39.16
C PRO A 131 -26.84 -18.49 -38.55
N GLU A 132 -27.40 -19.45 -39.29
CA GLU A 132 -27.38 -20.89 -39.08
C GLU A 132 -26.00 -21.47 -38.78
N THR A 133 -25.97 -22.48 -37.92
CA THR A 133 -25.16 -23.68 -38.20
C THR A 133 -25.95 -24.92 -37.85
N ALA A 134 -26.17 -25.74 -38.86
CA ALA A 134 -26.74 -27.07 -38.82
C ALA A 134 -25.92 -28.02 -37.93
N ASP A 135 -26.61 -28.93 -37.25
CA ASP A 135 -26.05 -30.23 -36.89
C ASP A 135 -26.96 -31.33 -37.42
N VAL A 136 -26.33 -32.26 -38.13
CA VAL A 136 -26.94 -33.28 -38.97
C VAL A 136 -26.65 -34.63 -38.33
N GLY A 137 -27.61 -35.13 -37.53
CA GLY A 137 -28.09 -36.52 -37.54
C GLY A 137 -27.20 -37.71 -37.13
N GLY A 138 -27.89 -38.70 -36.54
CA GLY A 138 -27.61 -40.15 -36.62
C GLY A 138 -27.06 -40.76 -35.33
N GLU A 139 -27.65 -41.76 -34.68
CA GLU A 139 -28.81 -42.64 -34.93
C GLU A 139 -29.46 -43.01 -33.58
#